data_AF-A0A2A4FSC6-F1
#
_entry.id   AF-A0A2A4FSC6-F1
#
_cell.length_a   1.000
_cell.length_b   1.000
_cell.length_c   1.000
_cell.angle_alpha   90.00
_cell.angle_beta   90.00
_cell.angle_gamma   90.00
#
_symmetry.space_group_name_H-M   'P 1'
#
loop_
_entity.id
_entity.type
_entity.pdbx_description
1 polymer ?
#
loop_
_entity_poly.entity_id
_entity_poly.type
_entity_poly.pdbx_seq_one_letter_code
_entity_poly.pdbx_strand_id
1 'polypeptide(L)'
;MGRTSDDDFLPEENDEQRDGDQAQDVADDALTLPADPYEESEHGGSSDPASLIPADTPDLVDTMNQMVRSGRIDNGAFAGEPMHDDEEDIRGITDQDDDDLTGS
;
A
#
# COMPACT_ATOMS: atom_id res chain seq x y z
N MET A 1 -10.42 11.92 55.90
CA MET A 1 -11.03 11.50 54.63
C MET A 1 -11.75 12.69 54.02
N GLY A 2 -11.63 12.87 52.71
CA GLY A 2 -12.37 13.89 51.95
C GLY A 2 -11.75 14.16 50.57
N ARG A 3 -11.60 13.12 49.73
CA ARG A 3 -11.53 13.34 48.28
C ARG A 3 -12.97 13.38 47.81
N THR A 4 -13.44 14.55 47.41
CA THR A 4 -14.60 14.66 46.52
C THR A 4 -14.09 14.27 45.15
N SER A 5 -14.34 13.02 44.81
CA SER A 5 -14.15 12.49 43.47
C SER A 5 -15.23 13.05 42.53
N ASP A 6 -14.88 13.10 41.25
CA ASP A 6 -15.80 12.95 40.12
C ASP A 6 -16.60 14.16 39.60
N ASP A 7 -15.99 15.34 39.36
CA ASP A 7 -16.74 16.36 38.58
C ASP A 7 -15.91 17.39 37.78
N ASP A 8 -14.74 17.03 37.25
CA ASP A 8 -14.04 17.93 36.30
C ASP A 8 -13.16 17.23 35.26
N PHE A 9 -13.48 15.97 34.94
CA PHE A 9 -12.97 15.31 33.73
C PHE A 9 -14.12 15.20 32.72
N LEU A 10 -14.71 16.33 32.36
CA LEU A 10 -15.39 16.38 31.07
C LEU A 10 -14.27 16.17 30.04
N PRO A 11 -14.34 15.14 29.17
CA PRO A 11 -13.41 15.10 28.05
C PRO A 11 -13.62 16.41 27.30
N GLU A 12 -12.57 17.20 27.14
CA GLU A 12 -12.60 18.32 26.20
C GLU A 12 -12.88 17.69 24.83
N GLU A 13 -14.15 17.70 24.43
CA GLU A 13 -14.54 17.31 23.08
C GLU A 13 -13.91 18.35 22.17
N ASN A 14 -12.80 17.99 21.54
CA ASN A 14 -12.16 18.85 20.57
C ASN A 14 -13.15 18.99 19.40
N ASP A 15 -13.62 20.21 19.12
CA ASP A 15 -14.53 20.47 18.00
C ASP A 15 -13.89 20.05 16.65
N GLU A 16 -12.56 19.95 16.57
CA GLU A 16 -11.82 19.39 15.41
C GLU A 16 -12.02 17.86 15.26
N GLN A 17 -12.44 17.16 16.31
CA GLN A 17 -12.83 15.73 16.28
C GLN A 17 -14.32 15.53 15.94
N ARG A 18 -15.10 16.62 15.84
CA ARG A 18 -16.51 16.59 15.42
C ARG A 18 -16.71 16.82 13.93
N ASP A 19 -15.69 17.29 13.21
CA ASP A 19 -15.81 17.57 11.79
C ASP A 19 -15.88 16.24 11.00
N GLY A 20 -16.87 16.15 10.11
CA GLY A 20 -17.18 14.95 9.33
C GLY A 20 -16.12 14.61 8.28
N ASP A 21 -16.23 13.40 7.72
CA ASP A 21 -15.24 12.71 6.89
C ASP A 21 -14.14 12.01 7.73
N GLN A 22 -14.54 11.43 8.86
CA GLN A 22 -13.65 10.58 9.64
C GLN A 22 -13.36 9.28 8.88
N ALA A 23 -12.30 8.57 9.29
CA ALA A 23 -11.95 7.28 8.68
C ALA A 23 -13.10 6.25 8.71
N GLN A 24 -14.05 6.41 9.65
CA GLN A 24 -15.26 5.61 9.76
C GLN A 24 -16.27 5.91 8.64
N ASP A 25 -16.48 7.19 8.30
CA ASP A 25 -17.39 7.59 7.22
C ASP A 25 -16.89 7.04 5.87
N VAL A 26 -15.58 7.13 5.62
CA VAL A 26 -14.94 6.56 4.42
C VAL A 26 -15.06 5.04 4.38
N ALA A 27 -14.95 4.37 5.53
CA ALA A 27 -15.09 2.91 5.62
C ALA A 27 -16.54 2.46 5.38
N ASP A 28 -17.52 3.18 5.94
CA ASP A 28 -18.94 2.93 5.74
C ASP A 28 -19.34 3.17 4.27
N ASP A 29 -18.82 4.23 3.64
CA ASP A 29 -19.01 4.48 2.21
C ASP A 29 -18.41 3.35 1.36
N ALA A 30 -17.18 2.91 1.65
CA ALA A 30 -16.52 1.84 0.92
C ALA A 30 -17.27 0.50 1.01
N LEU A 31 -17.99 0.23 2.10
CA LEU A 31 -18.83 -0.97 2.24
C LEU A 31 -20.09 -0.93 1.36
N THR A 32 -20.57 0.27 1.01
CA THR A 32 -21.81 0.45 0.24
C THR A 32 -21.58 0.71 -1.24
N LEU A 33 -20.36 1.11 -1.63
CA LEU A 33 -19.95 1.09 -3.02
C LEU A 33 -19.94 -0.36 -3.52
N PRO A 34 -20.53 -0.66 -4.69
CA PRO A 34 -20.25 -1.90 -5.41
C PRO A 34 -18.83 -1.81 -5.98
N ALA A 35 -17.82 -1.82 -5.11
CA ALA A 35 -16.50 -2.26 -5.48
C ALA A 35 -16.62 -3.78 -5.58
N ASP A 36 -16.88 -4.30 -6.77
CA ASP A 36 -16.71 -5.72 -7.02
C ASP A 36 -15.20 -5.93 -7.24
N PRO A 37 -14.43 -6.38 -6.23
CA PRO A 37 -13.00 -6.62 -6.41
C PRO A 37 -12.73 -7.82 -7.32
N TYR A 38 -13.78 -8.54 -7.76
CA TYR A 38 -13.70 -9.71 -8.62
C TYR A 38 -13.95 -9.37 -10.10
N GLU A 39 -14.21 -8.11 -10.44
CA GLU A 39 -14.12 -7.69 -11.84
C GLU A 39 -12.67 -7.86 -12.31
N GLU A 40 -12.48 -8.67 -13.36
CA GLU A 40 -11.15 -8.92 -13.92
C GLU A 40 -10.62 -7.61 -14.50
N SER A 41 -9.60 -7.03 -13.86
CA SER A 41 -8.93 -5.84 -14.37
C SER A 41 -8.37 -6.11 -15.77
N GLU A 42 -8.71 -5.26 -16.72
CA GLU A 42 -8.19 -5.32 -18.09
C GLU A 42 -7.04 -4.33 -18.31
N HIS A 43 -6.16 -4.64 -19.26
CA HIS A 43 -5.11 -3.73 -19.70
C HIS A 43 -5.71 -2.39 -20.17
N GLY A 44 -5.25 -1.29 -19.58
CA GLY A 44 -5.75 0.05 -19.84
C GLY A 44 -5.27 0.62 -21.18
N GLY A 45 -6.05 1.54 -21.75
CA GLY A 45 -5.66 2.29 -22.94
C GLY A 45 -6.06 1.61 -24.24
N SER A 46 -7.13 2.10 -24.86
CA SER A 46 -7.28 1.95 -26.31
C SER A 46 -6.06 2.60 -26.99
N SER A 47 -5.66 2.12 -28.18
CA SER A 47 -4.63 2.78 -29.00
C SER A 47 -5.03 4.22 -29.33
N ASP A 48 -4.74 5.15 -28.42
CA ASP A 48 -4.90 6.57 -28.64
C ASP A 48 -3.70 7.02 -29.48
N PRO A 49 -3.91 7.49 -30.73
CA PRO A 49 -2.82 7.99 -31.56
C PRO A 49 -2.12 9.23 -30.98
N ALA A 50 -2.70 9.87 -29.96
CA ALA A 50 -2.09 10.95 -29.20
C ALA A 50 -1.36 10.47 -27.92
N SER A 51 -1.41 9.17 -27.59
CA SER A 51 -0.69 8.62 -26.44
C SER A 51 0.82 8.80 -26.62
N LEU A 52 1.46 9.36 -25.59
CA LEU A 52 2.92 9.46 -25.51
C LEU A 52 3.56 8.11 -25.16
N ILE A 53 2.79 7.19 -24.57
CA ILE A 53 3.25 5.87 -24.16
C ILE A 53 3.03 4.90 -25.34
N PRO A 54 4.08 4.22 -25.83
CA PRO A 54 3.95 3.21 -26.87
C PRO A 54 2.96 2.12 -26.47
N ALA A 55 2.16 1.63 -27.43
CA ALA A 55 1.16 0.59 -27.21
C ALA A 55 1.75 -0.74 -26.69
N ASP A 56 3.05 -0.99 -26.91
CA ASP A 56 3.75 -2.19 -26.45
C ASP A 56 4.34 -2.03 -25.03
N THR A 57 4.05 -0.94 -24.32
CA THR A 57 4.54 -0.71 -22.96
C THR A 57 3.62 -1.43 -21.98
N PRO A 58 4.15 -2.37 -21.15
CA PRO A 58 3.33 -3.06 -20.16
C PRO A 58 2.71 -2.08 -19.16
N ASP A 59 1.43 -2.24 -18.88
CA ASP A 59 0.74 -1.49 -17.84
C ASP A 59 0.74 -2.23 -16.49
N LEU A 60 0.05 -1.65 -15.49
CA LEU A 60 -0.03 -2.25 -14.17
C LEU A 60 -0.65 -3.65 -14.19
N VAL A 61 -1.69 -3.86 -15.00
CA VAL A 61 -2.41 -5.13 -15.10
C VAL A 61 -1.54 -6.19 -15.76
N ASP A 62 -0.81 -5.85 -16.82
CA ASP A 62 0.18 -6.73 -17.45
C ASP A 62 1.26 -7.15 -16.46
N THR A 63 1.76 -6.19 -15.67
CA THR A 63 2.81 -6.42 -14.69
C THR A 63 2.31 -7.34 -13.57
N MET A 64 1.09 -7.12 -13.07
CA MET A 64 0.43 -8.01 -12.11
C MET A 64 0.24 -9.42 -12.66
N ASN A 65 -0.24 -9.55 -13.89
CA ASN A 65 -0.40 -10.84 -14.55
C ASN A 65 0.93 -11.57 -14.75
N GLN A 66 2.01 -10.84 -15.04
CA GLN A 66 3.35 -11.39 -15.13
C GLN A 66 3.85 -11.91 -13.77
N MET A 67 3.60 -11.18 -12.68
CA MET A 67 3.93 -11.63 -11.32
C MET A 67 3.17 -12.91 -10.95
N VAL A 68 1.86 -12.98 -11.25
CA VAL A 68 1.05 -14.19 -11.00
C VAL A 68 1.56 -15.38 -11.81
N ARG A 69 1.89 -15.19 -13.09
CA ARG A 69 2.38 -16.27 -13.96
C ARG A 69 3.77 -16.75 -13.57
N SER A 70 4.65 -15.85 -13.14
CA SER A 70 6.03 -16.17 -12.78
C SER A 70 6.19 -16.64 -11.34
N GLY A 71 5.26 -16.27 -10.45
CA GLY A 71 5.37 -16.48 -9.00
C GLY A 71 6.45 -15.62 -8.33
N ARG A 72 7.06 -14.68 -9.05
CA ARG A 72 8.08 -13.76 -8.53
C ARG A 72 7.50 -12.37 -8.42
N ILE A 73 7.54 -11.81 -7.21
CA ILE A 73 7.13 -10.42 -6.97
C ILE A 73 8.29 -9.50 -7.33
N ASP A 74 8.00 -8.46 -8.11
CA ASP A 74 8.94 -7.38 -8.36
C ASP A 74 8.98 -6.45 -7.15
N ASN A 75 10.13 -6.43 -6.46
CA ASN A 75 10.40 -5.52 -5.35
C ASN A 75 11.29 -4.34 -5.79
N GLY A 76 11.50 -4.15 -7.10
CA GLY A 76 12.40 -3.12 -7.65
C GLY A 76 12.00 -1.69 -7.28
N ALA A 77 10.74 -1.45 -6.91
CA ALA A 77 10.29 -0.17 -6.36
C ALA A 77 11.05 0.23 -5.07
N PHE A 78 11.55 -0.75 -4.32
CA PHE A 78 12.29 -0.56 -3.07
C PHE A 78 13.81 -0.73 -3.26
N ALA A 79 14.28 -0.93 -4.50
CA ALA A 79 15.69 -1.14 -4.76
C ALA A 79 16.51 0.11 -4.37
N GLY A 80 17.47 -0.08 -3.47
CA GLY A 80 18.32 0.99 -2.93
C GLY A 80 17.73 1.76 -1.74
N GLU A 81 16.52 1.41 -1.27
CA GLU A 81 16.02 1.92 0.00
C GLU A 81 16.68 1.19 1.18
N PRO A 82 16.99 1.88 2.30
CA PRO A 82 17.48 1.22 3.50
C PRO A 82 16.45 0.24 4.07
N MET A 83 16.89 -0.98 4.35
CA MET A 83 16.10 -1.95 5.10
C MET A 83 16.00 -1.52 6.55
N HIS A 84 14.77 -1.35 7.05
CA HIS A 84 14.48 -1.03 8.45
C HIS A 84 13.90 -2.25 9.18
N ASP A 85 14.39 -3.45 8.88
CA ASP A 85 13.99 -4.67 9.59
C ASP A 85 14.63 -4.68 10.99
N ASP A 86 13.81 -4.63 12.03
CA ASP A 86 14.27 -4.68 13.43
C ASP A 86 14.71 -6.10 13.84
N GLU A 87 14.41 -7.10 13.01
CA GLU A 87 14.86 -8.49 13.16
C GLU A 87 16.18 -8.80 12.41
N GLU A 88 16.89 -7.80 11.88
CA GLU A 88 18.16 -7.99 11.14
C GLU A 88 19.21 -8.80 11.94
N ASP A 89 19.24 -8.64 13.27
CA ASP A 89 20.15 -9.37 14.18
C ASP A 89 19.90 -10.90 14.19
N ILE A 90 18.68 -11.35 13.91
CA ILE A 90 18.30 -12.77 13.91
C ILE A 90 18.21 -13.37 12.49
N ARG A 91 17.92 -12.56 11.47
CA ARG A 91 17.69 -13.02 10.09
C ARG A 91 18.82 -12.68 9.13
N GLY A 92 19.80 -11.88 9.57
CA GLY A 92 20.92 -11.44 8.75
C GLY A 92 20.54 -10.31 7.80
N ILE A 93 21.56 -9.67 7.23
CA ILE A 93 21.41 -8.58 6.26
C ILE A 93 20.92 -9.18 4.93
N THR A 94 19.70 -8.85 4.52
CA THR A 94 19.11 -9.34 3.25
C THR A 94 19.49 -8.48 2.04
N ASP A 95 20.25 -7.40 2.24
CA ASP A 95 20.72 -6.44 1.22
C ASP A 95 21.84 -6.99 0.33
N GLN A 96 22.13 -8.29 0.40
CA GLN A 96 23.04 -8.94 -0.55
C GLN A 96 22.25 -9.25 -1.81
N ASP A 97 22.21 -8.29 -2.73
CA ASP A 97 21.95 -8.57 -4.13
C ASP A 97 22.81 -9.77 -4.54
N ASP A 98 22.18 -10.87 -4.97
CA ASP A 98 22.79 -12.14 -5.40
C ASP A 98 23.69 -12.00 -6.67
N ASP A 99 24.11 -10.78 -7.02
CA ASP A 99 24.86 -10.45 -8.21
C ASP A 99 26.40 -10.61 -8.04
N ASP A 100 26.89 -10.84 -6.81
CA ASP A 100 28.33 -11.02 -6.51
C ASP A 100 28.74 -12.49 -6.26
N LEU A 101 27.87 -13.48 -6.49
CA LEU A 101 28.16 -14.90 -6.23
C LEU A 101 28.53 -15.74 -7.47
N THR A 102 28.63 -15.15 -8.67
CA THR A 102 29.10 -15.86 -9.88
C THR A 102 30.42 -15.29 -10.40
N GLY A 103 31.48 -15.37 -9.59
CA GLY A 103 32.77 -14.83 -9.96
C GLY A 103 33.96 -15.45 -9.24
N SER A 104 34.18 -16.76 -9.35
CA SER A 104 35.51 -17.41 -9.29
C SER A 104 35.45 -18.89 -9.68
#